data_AF-A0A839ZVL3-F1
#
_entry.id   AF-A0A839ZVL3-F1
#
_cell.length_a   1.000
_cell.length_b   1.000
_cell.length_c   1.000
_cell.angle_alpha   90.00
_cell.angle_beta   90.00
_cell.angle_gamma   90.00
#
_symmetry.space_group_name_H-M   'P 1'
#
loop_
_entity.id
_entity.type
_entity.pdbx_description
1 polymer ?
#
loop_
_entity_poly.entity_id
_entity_poly.type
_entity_poly.pdbx_seq_one_letter_code
_entity_poly.pdbx_strand_id
1 'polypeptide(L)'
;MCLEILDENRVMSIGTVRSDGWPHVTMVNYLRLGHALYFVISRDSQKFANIDRDHRVSIALGGNQNARGLSIAARAMEVRDDERIKQLNRATQARSKSAAFTPHPSSPLVAIMEARPEIISLVDYATPPGAQRLMRVVEDWRLEPIAS
;
A
#
# COMPACT_ATOMS: atom_id res chain seq x y z
N MET A 1 -15.06 -7.40 -1.88
CA MET A 1 -14.29 -7.82 -0.68
C MET A 1 -12.89 -7.23 -0.55
N CYS A 2 -11.88 -7.55 -1.37
CA CYS A 2 -10.52 -7.00 -1.16
C CYS A 2 -10.48 -5.46 -1.21
N LEU A 3 -11.22 -4.86 -2.15
CA LEU A 3 -11.36 -3.40 -2.24
C LEU A 3 -12.07 -2.79 -1.03
N GLU A 4 -13.07 -3.47 -0.47
CA GLU A 4 -13.74 -3.03 0.77
C GLU A 4 -12.76 -3.00 1.93
N ILE A 5 -11.95 -4.04 2.12
CA ILE A 5 -10.92 -4.07 3.17
C ILE A 5 -9.93 -2.91 2.97
N LEU A 6 -9.51 -2.64 1.74
CA LEU A 6 -8.66 -1.48 1.42
C LEU A 6 -9.34 -0.12 1.65
N ASP A 7 -10.66 -0.03 1.51
CA ASP A 7 -11.39 1.22 1.67
C ASP A 7 -11.84 1.48 3.11
N GLU A 8 -12.00 0.43 3.91
CA GLU A 8 -12.28 0.49 5.35
C GLU A 8 -11.04 0.86 6.16
N ASN A 9 -9.85 0.44 5.71
CA ASN A 9 -8.59 0.72 6.39
C ASN A 9 -7.98 2.06 5.96
N ARG A 10 -7.12 2.61 6.82
CA ARG A 10 -6.40 3.88 6.60
C ARG A 10 -4.89 3.74 6.75
N VAL A 11 -4.48 2.78 7.58
CA VAL A 11 -3.10 2.46 7.87
C VAL A 11 -2.81 1.05 7.36
N MET A 12 -1.62 0.86 6.79
CA MET A 12 -1.11 -0.44 6.42
C MET A 12 0.30 -0.63 7.00
N SER A 13 0.66 -1.88 7.25
CA SER A 13 2.06 -2.25 7.46
C SER A 13 2.73 -2.47 6.11
N ILE A 14 3.96 -1.98 5.96
CA ILE A 14 4.80 -2.16 4.78
C ILE A 14 6.16 -2.73 5.20
N GLY A 15 6.49 -3.89 4.65
CA GLY A 15 7.77 -4.56 4.74
C GLY A 15 8.63 -4.23 3.52
N THR A 16 9.87 -3.82 3.79
CA THR A 16 10.92 -3.51 2.81
C THR A 16 12.17 -4.32 3.15
N VAL A 17 13.13 -4.42 2.22
CA VAL A 17 14.40 -5.14 2.47
C VAL A 17 15.49 -4.11 2.79
N ARG A 18 16.22 -4.27 3.88
CA ARG A 18 17.41 -3.45 4.22
C ARG A 18 18.63 -3.86 3.41
N SER A 19 19.63 -2.98 3.33
CA SER A 19 20.88 -3.26 2.59
C SER A 19 21.68 -4.44 3.15
N ASP A 20 21.48 -4.74 4.44
CA ASP A 20 22.02 -5.91 5.13
C ASP A 20 21.18 -7.18 4.95
N GLY A 21 20.11 -7.13 4.13
CA GLY A 21 19.22 -8.25 3.83
C GLY A 21 18.10 -8.46 4.85
N TRP A 22 18.09 -7.75 6.00
CA TRP A 22 17.02 -7.91 6.98
C TRP A 22 15.69 -7.28 6.53
N PRO A 23 14.54 -7.91 6.82
CA PRO A 23 13.25 -7.27 6.61
C PRO A 23 13.09 -6.09 7.57
N HIS A 24 12.56 -4.98 7.06
CA HIS A 24 12.18 -3.80 7.83
C HIS A 24 10.71 -3.51 7.61
N VAL A 25 9.91 -3.67 8.67
CA VAL A 25 8.46 -3.44 8.67
C VAL A 25 8.14 -2.18 9.43
N THR A 26 7.26 -1.37 8.88
CA THR A 26 6.80 -0.08 9.44
C THR A 26 5.35 0.17 9.04
N MET A 27 4.66 1.07 9.74
CA MET A 27 3.31 1.51 9.35
C MET A 27 3.34 2.80 8.53
N VAL A 28 2.38 2.94 7.61
CA VAL A 28 2.13 4.16 6.83
C VAL A 28 0.62 4.37 6.63
N ASN A 29 0.19 5.62 6.57
CA ASN A 29 -1.12 5.96 6.00
C ASN A 29 -1.08 5.77 4.49
N TYR A 30 -2.19 5.36 3.89
CA TYR A 30 -2.28 5.20 2.45
C TYR A 30 -3.60 5.69 1.85
N LEU A 31 -3.57 5.93 0.55
CA LEU A 31 -4.70 6.22 -0.31
C LEU A 31 -4.76 5.16 -1.41
N ARG A 32 -5.87 4.43 -1.50
CA ARG A 32 -6.19 3.68 -2.73
C ARG A 32 -6.75 4.65 -3.78
N LEU A 33 -6.15 4.69 -4.96
CA LEU A 33 -6.65 5.48 -6.09
C LEU A 33 -6.28 4.78 -7.42
N GLY A 34 -7.25 4.66 -8.33
CA GLY A 34 -7.04 3.92 -9.58
C GLY A 34 -6.57 2.49 -9.28
N HIS A 35 -5.46 2.07 -9.89
CA HIS A 35 -4.88 0.72 -9.79
C HIS A 35 -3.76 0.57 -8.74
N ALA A 36 -3.55 1.55 -7.86
CA ALA A 36 -2.43 1.54 -6.92
C ALA A 36 -2.78 2.01 -5.50
N LEU A 37 -1.84 1.75 -4.59
CA LEU A 37 -1.82 2.29 -3.23
C LEU A 37 -0.76 3.38 -3.16
N TYR A 38 -1.16 4.57 -2.73
CA TYR A 38 -0.26 5.72 -2.59
C TYR A 38 -0.01 6.03 -1.13
N PHE A 39 1.23 6.31 -0.76
CA PHE A 39 1.62 6.66 0.60
C PHE A 39 2.77 7.67 0.58
N VAL A 40 2.91 8.44 1.66
CA VAL A 40 3.93 9.48 1.76
C VAL A 40 4.97 9.09 2.79
N ILE A 41 6.24 9.23 2.45
CA ILE A 41 7.39 8.94 3.31
C ILE A 41 8.43 10.05 3.19
N SER A 42 9.28 10.21 4.21
CA SER A 42 10.43 11.11 4.11
C SER A 42 11.48 10.53 3.16
N ARG A 43 12.11 11.36 2.34
CA ARG A 43 13.18 10.93 1.42
C ARG A 43 14.45 10.46 2.14
N ASP A 44 14.69 10.98 3.34
CA ASP A 44 15.81 10.57 4.20
C ASP A 44 15.51 9.29 5.02
N SER A 45 14.30 8.73 4.89
CA SER A 45 13.90 7.59 5.69
C SER A 45 14.52 6.28 5.21
N GLN A 46 14.79 5.36 6.14
CA GLN A 46 15.31 4.04 5.81
C GLN A 46 14.42 3.28 4.81
N LYS A 47 13.09 3.42 4.93
CA LYS A 47 12.14 2.76 4.01
C LYS A 47 12.22 3.34 2.58
N PHE A 48 12.53 4.64 2.42
CA PHE A 48 12.77 5.23 1.10
C PHE A 48 14.03 4.61 0.47
N ALA A 49 15.15 4.63 1.20
CA ALA A 49 16.41 4.05 0.72
C ALA A 49 16.29 2.54 0.42
N ASN A 50 15.48 1.81 1.20
CA ASN A 50 15.19 0.41 0.94
C ASN A 50 14.41 0.21 -0.36
N ILE A 51 13.35 0.99 -0.58
CA ILE A 51 12.51 0.90 -1.78
C ILE A 51 13.29 1.31 -3.03
N ASP A 52 14.05 2.40 -2.98
CA ASP A 52 14.85 2.88 -4.11
C ASP A 52 15.88 1.83 -4.58
N ARG A 53 16.41 1.04 -3.64
CA ARG A 53 17.31 -0.09 -3.95
C ARG A 53 16.57 -1.34 -4.44
N ASP A 54 15.46 -1.69 -3.78
CA ASP A 54 14.65 -2.86 -4.11
C ASP A 54 13.16 -2.50 -4.04
N HIS A 55 12.55 -2.38 -5.21
CA HIS A 55 11.16 -1.99 -5.35
C HIS A 55 10.17 -3.02 -4.79
N ARG A 56 10.59 -4.22 -4.41
CA ARG A 56 9.68 -5.25 -3.88
C ARG A 56 9.28 -4.94 -2.44
N VAL A 57 7.98 -4.85 -2.20
CA VAL A 57 7.42 -4.61 -0.87
C VAL A 57 6.36 -5.64 -0.53
N SER A 58 6.21 -5.92 0.76
CA SER A 58 5.11 -6.71 1.31
C SER A 58 4.21 -5.78 2.12
N ILE A 59 2.90 -5.83 1.91
CA ILE A 59 1.92 -4.98 2.59
C ILE A 59 0.94 -5.86 3.36
N ALA A 60 0.57 -5.45 4.57
CA ALA A 60 -0.46 -6.11 5.36
C ALA A 60 -1.43 -5.09 5.97
N LEU A 61 -2.73 -5.38 5.91
CA LEU A 61 -3.78 -4.55 6.53
C LEU A 61 -5.06 -5.37 6.82
N GLY A 62 -5.96 -4.80 7.63
CA GLY A 62 -7.15 -5.49 8.14
C GLY A 62 -6.86 -6.30 9.40
N GLY A 63 -7.81 -7.15 9.81
CA GLY A 63 -7.71 -8.02 10.98
C GLY A 63 -8.09 -7.38 12.33
N ASN A 64 -8.28 -6.06 12.38
CA ASN A 64 -8.47 -5.35 13.65
C ASN A 64 -9.89 -5.46 14.24
N GLN A 65 -10.90 -5.76 13.41
CA GLN A 65 -12.32 -5.85 13.81
C GLN A 65 -13.11 -6.89 13.02
N ASN A 66 -12.84 -6.97 11.72
CA ASN A 66 -13.28 -8.07 10.89
C ASN A 66 -12.17 -9.11 10.90
N ALA A 67 -12.49 -10.40 11.06
CA ALA A 67 -11.54 -11.51 10.95
C ALA A 67 -11.02 -11.69 9.50
N ARG A 68 -10.95 -10.60 8.74
CA ARG A 68 -10.61 -10.46 7.33
C ARG A 68 -9.41 -9.53 7.21
N GLY A 69 -8.41 -9.95 6.44
CA GLY A 69 -7.19 -9.20 6.21
C GLY A 69 -6.59 -9.47 4.83
N LEU A 70 -5.67 -8.60 4.44
CA LEU A 70 -4.94 -8.73 3.19
C LEU A 70 -3.45 -8.81 3.47
N SER A 71 -2.79 -9.71 2.77
CA SER A 71 -1.35 -9.68 2.52
C SER A 71 -1.14 -9.42 1.03
N ILE A 72 -0.28 -8.47 0.68
CA ILE A 72 -0.11 -8.00 -0.70
C ILE A 72 1.38 -7.94 -1.03
N ALA A 73 1.80 -8.62 -2.09
CA ALA A 73 3.09 -8.36 -2.71
C ALA A 73 2.92 -7.27 -3.77
N ALA A 74 3.77 -6.24 -3.73
CA ALA A 74 3.68 -5.10 -4.62
C ALA A 74 5.07 -4.61 -5.05
N ARG A 75 5.10 -3.82 -6.14
CA ARG A 75 6.24 -2.99 -6.49
C ARG A 75 5.98 -1.55 -6.10
N ALA A 76 6.86 -1.00 -5.27
CA ALA A 76 6.82 0.39 -4.83
C ALA A 76 7.87 1.22 -5.56
N MET A 77 7.49 2.41 -6.01
CA MET A 77 8.39 3.39 -6.60
C MET A 77 7.93 4.80 -6.29
N GLU A 78 8.84 5.76 -6.37
CA GLU A 78 8.52 7.17 -6.22
C GLU A 78 7.73 7.68 -7.44
N VAL A 79 6.65 8.43 -7.19
CA VAL A 79 5.97 9.21 -8.21
C VAL A 79 6.76 10.49 -8.46
N ARG A 80 7.29 10.67 -9.67
CA ARG A 80 8.09 11.85 -10.07
C ARG A 80 7.39 12.79 -11.05
N ASP A 81 6.23 12.39 -11.56
CA ASP A 81 5.45 13.23 -12.48
C ASP A 81 4.67 14.31 -11.72
N ASP A 82 4.95 15.58 -12.02
CA ASP A 82 4.38 16.73 -11.28
C ASP A 82 2.85 16.82 -11.39
N GLU A 83 2.29 16.52 -12.56
CA GLU A 83 0.83 16.56 -12.75
C GLU A 83 0.14 15.45 -11.96
N ARG A 84 0.75 14.27 -11.92
CA ARG A 84 0.28 13.15 -11.10
C ARG A 84 0.38 13.47 -9.61
N ILE A 85 1.48 14.08 -9.16
CA ILE A 85 1.64 14.55 -7.77
C ILE A 85 0.53 15.54 -7.42
N LYS A 86 0.26 16.54 -8.27
CA LYS A 86 -0.84 17.49 -8.07
C LYS A 86 -2.20 16.80 -7.97
N GLN A 87 -2.47 15.82 -8.84
CA GLN A 87 -3.71 15.04 -8.80
C GLN A 87 -3.86 14.25 -7.49
N LEU A 88 -2.80 13.58 -7.04
CA LEU A 88 -2.80 12.79 -5.81
C LEU A 88 -2.99 13.65 -4.57
N ASN A 89 -2.40 14.85 -4.55
CA ASN A 89 -2.61 15.83 -3.48
C ASN A 89 -4.07 16.25 -3.39
N ARG A 90 -4.70 16.58 -4.52
CA ARG A 90 -6.14 16.91 -4.57
C ARG A 90 -7.01 15.76 -4.09
N ALA A 91 -6.73 14.54 -4.55
CA ALA A 91 -7.48 13.34 -4.16
C ALA A 91 -7.38 13.05 -2.65
N THR A 92 -6.20 13.24 -2.06
CA THR A 92 -5.99 13.07 -0.62
C THR A 92 -6.76 14.12 0.18
N GLN A 93 -6.68 15.39 -0.21
CA GLN A 93 -7.39 16.48 0.45
C GLN A 93 -8.91 16.26 0.40
N ALA A 94 -9.46 15.79 -0.74
CA ALA A 94 -10.88 15.49 -0.87
C ALA A 94 -11.34 14.32 0.03
N ARG A 95 -10.48 13.31 0.24
CA ARG A 95 -10.79 12.14 1.08
C ARG A 95 -10.68 12.45 2.58
N SER A 96 -9.90 13.45 2.97
CA SER A 96 -9.62 13.78 4.37
C SER A 96 -10.32 15.06 4.80
N LYS A 97 -11.42 14.95 5.57
CA LYS A 97 -12.02 16.11 6.24
C LYS A 97 -11.16 16.67 7.39
N SER A 98 -10.07 16.00 7.81
CA SER A 98 -9.29 16.42 9.00
C SER A 98 -7.76 16.23 8.96
N ALA A 99 -7.14 15.76 7.87
CA ALA A 99 -5.68 15.75 7.73
C ALA A 99 -5.29 15.41 6.28
N ALA A 100 -5.07 16.44 5.45
CA ALA A 100 -4.20 16.26 4.28
C ALA A 100 -2.85 15.70 4.76
N PHE A 101 -2.16 14.89 3.97
CA PHE A 101 -0.83 14.35 4.34
C PHE A 101 0.02 15.43 5.03
N THR A 102 0.45 15.16 6.27
CA THR A 102 1.41 16.01 6.99
C THR A 102 2.67 15.18 7.21
N PRO A 103 3.85 15.59 6.69
CA PRO A 103 4.08 16.82 5.91
C PRO A 103 3.40 16.79 4.54
N HIS A 104 3.03 17.98 4.04
CA HIS A 104 2.40 18.15 2.74
C HIS A 104 3.31 17.60 1.64
N PRO A 105 2.79 16.89 0.60
CA PRO A 105 3.63 16.23 -0.40
C PRO A 105 4.39 17.18 -1.32
N SER A 106 4.17 18.49 -1.20
CA SER A 106 4.97 19.53 -1.86
C SER A 106 6.24 19.90 -1.12
N SER A 107 6.50 19.36 0.09
CA SER A 107 7.81 19.49 0.70
C SER A 107 8.81 18.65 -0.09
N PRO A 108 9.94 19.20 -0.55
CA PRO A 108 10.97 18.41 -1.23
C PRO A 108 11.55 17.32 -0.33
N LEU A 109 11.30 17.38 0.98
CA LEU A 109 11.75 16.39 1.96
C LEU A 109 10.89 15.11 1.98
N VAL A 110 9.71 15.11 1.37
CA VAL A 110 8.84 13.93 1.30
C VAL A 110 8.68 13.43 -0.13
N ALA A 111 8.38 12.15 -0.25
CA ALA A 111 8.12 11.46 -1.50
C ALA A 111 6.72 10.84 -1.46
N ILE A 112 5.96 11.02 -2.54
CA ILE A 112 4.78 10.19 -2.80
C ILE A 112 5.26 8.90 -3.43
N MET A 113 4.92 7.79 -2.79
CA MET A 113 5.23 6.45 -3.27
C MET A 113 3.97 5.83 -3.87
N GLU A 114 4.15 5.12 -4.97
CA GLU A 114 3.14 4.29 -5.62
C GLU A 114 3.51 2.82 -5.42
N ALA A 115 2.66 2.06 -4.72
CA ALA A 115 2.72 0.61 -4.65
C ALA A 115 1.69 -0.01 -5.59
N ARG A 116 2.18 -0.74 -6.60
CA ARG A 116 1.37 -1.53 -7.53
C ARG A 116 1.29 -2.98 -7.06
N PRO A 117 0.12 -3.46 -6.62
CA PRO A 117 -0.08 -4.86 -6.24
C PRO A 117 0.19 -5.81 -7.42
N GLU A 118 0.87 -6.91 -7.15
CA GLU A 118 1.07 -8.02 -8.10
C GLU A 118 0.34 -9.29 -7.61
N ILE A 119 0.37 -9.53 -6.30
CA ILE A 119 -0.25 -10.70 -5.66
C ILE A 119 -0.98 -10.23 -4.42
N ILE A 120 -2.20 -10.73 -4.21
CA ILE A 120 -3.02 -10.48 -3.02
C ILE A 120 -3.43 -11.83 -2.43
N SER A 121 -3.08 -12.06 -1.17
CA SER A 121 -3.65 -13.10 -0.34
C SER A 121 -4.72 -12.49 0.54
N LEU A 122 -5.96 -12.91 0.31
CA LEU A 122 -7.08 -12.63 1.19
C LEU A 122 -7.14 -13.70 2.26
N VAL A 123 -7.18 -13.25 3.51
CA VAL A 123 -7.40 -14.10 4.69
C VAL A 123 -8.78 -13.76 5.23
N ASP A 124 -9.67 -14.74 5.35
CA ASP A 124 -11.05 -14.55 5.83
C ASP A 124 -11.44 -15.65 6.82
N TYR A 125 -11.41 -15.30 8.10
CA TYR A 125 -11.85 -16.13 9.22
C TYR A 125 -13.21 -15.69 9.78
N ALA A 126 -14.02 -14.94 9.03
CA ALA A 126 -15.34 -14.50 9.51
C ALA A 126 -16.30 -15.67 9.76
N THR A 127 -16.14 -16.77 9.03
CA THR A 127 -16.95 -18.00 9.17
C THR A 127 -16.05 -19.24 9.12
N PRO A 128 -16.29 -20.27 9.96
CA PRO A 128 -15.59 -21.55 9.87
C PRO A 128 -15.99 -22.39 8.63
N PRO A 129 -15.08 -23.20 8.06
CA PRO A 129 -13.64 -23.12 8.22
C PRO A 129 -13.13 -21.88 7.48
N GLY A 130 -12.32 -21.04 8.14
CA GLY A 130 -11.81 -19.82 7.49
C GLY A 130 -11.09 -20.13 6.17
N ALA A 131 -11.11 -19.17 5.26
CA ALA A 131 -10.60 -19.31 3.91
C ALA A 131 -9.38 -18.41 3.67
N GLN A 132 -8.40 -18.97 2.95
CA GLN A 132 -7.33 -18.20 2.34
C GLN A 132 -7.47 -18.28 0.83
N ARG A 133 -7.34 -17.15 0.12
CA ARG A 133 -7.38 -17.09 -1.34
C ARG A 133 -6.21 -16.29 -1.86
N LEU A 134 -5.36 -16.94 -2.66
CA LEU A 134 -4.22 -16.31 -3.31
C LEU A 134 -4.58 -15.92 -4.74
N MET A 135 -4.43 -14.64 -5.06
CA MET A 135 -4.86 -14.06 -6.32
C MET A 135 -3.75 -13.22 -6.93
N ARG A 136 -3.59 -13.29 -8.25
CA ARG A 136 -2.78 -12.36 -9.04
C ARG A 136 -3.60 -11.13 -9.38
N VAL A 137 -2.97 -9.97 -9.34
CA VAL A 137 -3.55 -8.72 -9.84
C VAL A 137 -3.15 -8.56 -11.30
N VAL A 138 -4.14 -8.47 -12.19
CA VAL A 138 -3.91 -8.43 -13.63
C VAL A 138 -4.03 -7.01 -14.16
N GLU A 139 -5.22 -6.42 -14.09
CA GLU A 139 -5.49 -5.03 -14.51
C GLU A 139 -6.59 -4.43 -13.64
N ASP A 140 -6.49 -3.15 -13.25
CA ASP A 140 -7.53 -2.42 -12.52
C ASP A 140 -8.16 -3.18 -11.33
N TRP A 141 -7.31 -3.83 -10.53
CA TRP A 141 -7.73 -4.69 -9.41
C TRP A 141 -8.54 -5.94 -9.79
N ARG A 142 -8.57 -6.32 -11.07
CA ARG A 142 -9.03 -7.64 -11.51
C ARG A 142 -8.12 -8.70 -10.90
N LEU A 143 -8.75 -9.64 -10.19
CA LEU A 143 -8.08 -10.69 -9.45
C LEU A 143 -8.31 -12.03 -10.13
N GLU A 144 -7.22 -12.75 -10.40
CA GLU A 144 -7.27 -14.11 -10.95
C GLU A 144 -6.66 -15.11 -9.95
N PRO A 145 -7.30 -16.25 -9.68
CA PRO A 145 -6.75 -17.24 -8.76
C PRO A 145 -5.38 -17.73 -9.22
N ILE A 146 -4.43 -17.82 -8.29
CA ILE A 146 -3.17 -18.52 -8.54
C ILE A 146 -3.39 -19.98 -8.16
N ALA A 147 -3.21 -20.89 -9.13
CA ALA A 147 -3.22 -22.31 -8.84
C ALA A 147 -2.05 -22.62 -7.88
N SER A 148 -2.39 -23.22 -6.74
CA SER A 148 -1.45 -23.74 -5.74
C SER A 148 -0.88 -25.08 -6.16
#